data_AF-A0ABD3QDR7-F1
#
_entry.id   AF-A0ABD3QDR7-F1
#
_cell.length_a   1.000
_cell.length_b   1.000
_cell.length_c   1.000
_cell.angle_alpha   90.00
_cell.angle_beta   90.00
_cell.angle_gamma   90.00
#
_symmetry.space_group_name_H-M   'P 1'
#
loop_
_entity.id
_entity.type
_entity.pdbx_description
1 polymer ?
#
loop_
_entity_poly.entity_id
_entity_poly.type
_entity_poly.pdbx_seq_one_letter_code
_entity_poly.pdbx_strand_id
1 'polypeptide(L)'
;MLLIGDSLKIEFKLPIDDNADRIIPKQRRLTSSQDKDAVGVVWLMSFPNSGTSYTIDAVRELTITTTATNYGLEGAMKDQESTPAFPDMEEAKNGPFLHVTPGREINIPKLLLTKTHCGGYCSSCMAPQMFIETPRSFMSGCLRGQRRVIDEESKVTSEFVSYSSDLVKKVVHIFRNPFDNVVARFHLDRKLQAQDHPDWLDTYPNNREGFRKWCEQLNDSAAPVLSSIRWVDQSLMDAMKDVPCMSEFYRYIQWHNLAFSVTSDLQIPCMLLHYEDYSTRFEDVTNELTDFLGLEQVGKAPEFINDKTYLDYYTEQDKRNIARFIREYATKPTWQNVQHYLSDFVSEPAPMEA
;
A
#
# COMPACT_ATOMS: atom_id res chain seq x y z
N MET A 1 -21.57 -39.71 -37.33
CA MET A 1 -20.49 -40.29 -36.51
C MET A 1 -19.29 -39.35 -36.60
N LEU A 2 -19.22 -38.38 -35.70
CA LEU A 2 -18.15 -37.39 -35.54
C LEU A 2 -18.02 -37.21 -34.03
N LEU A 3 -17.03 -37.88 -33.46
CA LEU A 3 -16.76 -37.87 -32.03
C LEU A 3 -16.07 -36.54 -31.68
N ILE A 4 -16.71 -35.79 -30.78
CA ILE A 4 -16.20 -34.54 -30.22
C ILE A 4 -15.07 -34.92 -29.26
N GLY A 5 -13.90 -34.34 -29.53
CA GLY A 5 -12.65 -34.64 -28.83
C GLY A 5 -12.62 -34.15 -27.38
N ASP A 6 -11.87 -34.91 -26.59
CA ASP A 6 -11.61 -34.71 -25.18
C ASP A 6 -11.06 -33.30 -24.86
N SER A 7 -11.67 -32.67 -23.86
CA SER A 7 -11.22 -31.40 -23.30
C SER A 7 -9.96 -31.63 -22.47
N LEU A 8 -8.83 -31.12 -22.94
CA LEU A 8 -7.55 -31.14 -22.23
C LEU A 8 -7.69 -30.30 -20.93
N LYS A 9 -7.87 -30.96 -19.78
CA LYS A 9 -7.74 -30.32 -18.46
C LYS A 9 -6.25 -30.08 -18.18
N ILE A 10 -5.79 -28.86 -18.41
CA ILE A 10 -4.47 -28.42 -17.95
C ILE A 10 -4.59 -28.03 -16.47
N GLU A 11 -4.28 -28.97 -15.58
CA GLU A 11 -4.06 -28.69 -14.16
C GLU A 11 -2.78 -27.85 -14.00
N PHE A 12 -2.95 -26.55 -13.76
CA PHE A 12 -1.88 -25.73 -13.19
C PHE A 12 -1.86 -25.98 -11.68
N LYS A 13 -1.06 -26.95 -11.23
CA LYS A 13 -0.59 -26.96 -9.85
C LYS A 13 0.48 -25.90 -9.74
N LEU A 14 0.15 -24.75 -9.14
CA LEU A 14 1.19 -23.86 -8.62
C LEU A 14 2.02 -24.72 -7.66
N PRO A 15 3.35 -24.80 -7.82
CA PRO A 15 4.18 -25.52 -6.86
C PRO A 15 4.08 -24.78 -5.53
N ILE A 16 3.28 -25.32 -4.61
CA ILE A 16 3.38 -25.01 -3.20
C ILE A 16 4.66 -25.70 -2.75
N ASP A 17 5.75 -24.95 -2.72
CA ASP A 17 7.01 -25.44 -2.19
C ASP A 17 6.89 -25.52 -0.66
N ASP A 18 6.63 -26.74 -0.16
CA ASP A 18 6.57 -27.03 1.28
C ASP A 18 7.93 -26.82 1.99
N ASN A 19 9.02 -26.47 1.27
CA ASN A 19 10.27 -25.98 1.87
C ASN A 19 10.33 -24.46 2.07
N ALA A 20 9.25 -23.70 1.85
CA ALA A 20 9.18 -22.26 2.14
C ALA A 20 9.22 -21.91 3.65
N ASP A 21 9.45 -22.88 4.54
CA ASP A 21 9.63 -22.68 5.99
C ASP A 21 10.93 -21.97 6.39
N ARG A 22 11.80 -21.60 5.43
CA ARG A 22 13.03 -20.84 5.69
C ARG A 22 13.31 -19.66 4.76
N ILE A 23 12.32 -19.20 4.00
CA ILE A 23 12.48 -18.03 3.12
C ILE A 23 11.71 -16.83 3.70
N ILE A 24 12.12 -16.36 4.87
CA ILE A 24 12.43 -14.93 4.88
C ILE A 24 13.77 -14.91 4.16
N PRO A 25 13.86 -14.40 2.91
CA PRO A 25 15.16 -14.26 2.27
C PRO A 25 16.04 -13.60 3.32
N LYS A 26 17.14 -14.26 3.74
CA LYS A 26 18.11 -13.63 4.64
C LYS A 26 18.35 -12.28 4.02
N GLN A 27 17.77 -11.22 4.61
CA GLN A 27 17.82 -9.90 4.00
C GLN A 27 19.29 -9.68 3.78
N ARG A 28 19.67 -9.51 2.52
CA ARG A 28 21.06 -9.27 2.17
C ARG A 28 21.34 -7.94 2.84
N ARG A 29 21.90 -7.98 4.06
CA ARG A 29 22.39 -6.79 4.74
C ARG A 29 23.38 -6.25 3.74
N LEU A 30 23.03 -5.14 3.08
CA LEU A 30 24.04 -4.33 2.41
C LEU A 30 25.12 -4.17 3.46
N THR A 31 26.34 -4.57 3.10
CA THR A 31 27.46 -4.39 4.01
C THR A 31 27.49 -2.92 4.39
N SER A 32 27.76 -2.60 5.67
CA SER A 32 27.72 -1.22 6.16
C SER A 32 28.60 -0.24 5.36
N SER A 33 29.52 -0.75 4.54
CA SER A 33 30.33 0.02 3.59
C SER A 33 29.61 0.38 2.29
N GLN A 34 28.73 -0.48 1.75
CA GLN A 34 27.98 -0.17 0.51
C GLN A 34 26.83 0.82 0.76
N ASP A 35 26.33 0.87 2.01
CA ASP A 35 25.21 1.74 2.39
C ASP A 35 25.64 3.20 2.60
N LYS A 36 26.88 3.46 3.02
CA LYS A 36 27.34 4.82 3.40
C LYS A 36 27.44 5.81 2.24
N ASP A 37 27.64 5.30 1.03
CA ASP A 37 27.82 6.10 -0.18
C ASP A 37 26.70 5.92 -1.20
N ALA A 38 25.68 5.12 -0.87
CA ALA A 38 24.52 4.96 -1.73
C ALA A 38 23.73 6.27 -1.83
N VAL A 39 23.50 6.71 -3.05
CA VAL A 39 22.56 7.80 -3.38
C VAL A 39 21.38 7.21 -4.14
N GLY A 40 20.16 7.60 -3.76
CA GLY A 40 18.95 7.14 -4.42
C GLY A 40 17.72 7.26 -3.53
N VAL A 41 16.71 6.45 -3.84
CA VAL A 41 15.41 6.50 -3.18
C VAL A 41 15.20 5.32 -2.25
N VAL A 42 14.52 5.60 -1.14
CA VAL A 42 13.93 4.59 -0.26
C VAL A 42 12.43 4.63 -0.47
N TRP A 43 11.85 3.58 -1.04
CA TRP A 43 10.41 3.54 -1.25
C TRP A 43 9.68 3.39 0.06
N LEU A 44 8.83 4.36 0.38
CA LEU A 44 7.80 4.22 1.40
C LEU A 44 6.56 3.59 0.77
N MET A 45 6.58 2.27 0.68
CA MET A 45 5.49 1.48 0.13
C MET A 45 4.38 1.37 1.16
N SER A 46 3.20 1.83 0.81
CA SER A 46 2.01 1.69 1.66
C SER A 46 0.76 1.55 0.82
N PHE A 47 -0.14 0.66 1.21
CA PHE A 47 -1.51 0.72 0.70
C PHE A 47 -2.13 2.05 1.17
N PRO A 48 -2.92 2.76 0.34
CA PRO A 48 -3.42 4.10 0.68
C PRO A 48 -4.06 4.16 2.06
N ASN A 49 -3.85 5.29 2.76
CA ASN A 49 -4.29 5.53 4.15
C ASN A 49 -3.70 4.58 5.21
N SER A 50 -2.58 3.92 4.96
CA SER A 50 -1.88 3.10 5.98
C SER A 50 -0.93 3.87 6.89
N GLY A 51 -1.03 5.21 6.96
CA GLY A 51 -0.14 6.03 7.82
C GLY A 51 1.05 6.68 7.12
N THR A 52 1.03 6.70 5.78
CA THR A 52 2.07 7.28 4.93
C THR A 52 2.38 8.73 5.28
N SER A 53 1.35 9.57 5.41
CA SER A 53 1.54 11.01 5.68
C SER A 53 2.20 11.24 7.03
N TYR A 54 1.75 10.54 8.06
CA TYR A 54 2.36 10.63 9.39
C TYR A 54 3.83 10.21 9.38
N THR A 55 4.15 9.09 8.73
CA THR A 55 5.52 8.59 8.63
C THR A 55 6.44 9.57 7.92
N ILE A 56 5.97 10.17 6.82
CA ILE A 56 6.70 11.21 6.09
C ILE A 56 6.95 12.42 6.97
N ASP A 57 5.91 12.93 7.63
CA ASP A 57 6.03 14.12 8.48
C ASP A 57 6.92 13.85 9.69
N ALA A 58 6.81 12.67 10.32
CA ALA A 58 7.69 12.26 11.42
C ALA A 58 9.17 12.25 11.02
N VAL A 59 9.51 11.64 9.88
CA VAL A 59 10.89 11.65 9.37
C VAL A 59 11.36 13.08 9.13
N ARG A 60 10.56 13.91 8.45
CA ARG A 60 10.93 15.30 8.12
C ARG A 60 11.18 16.14 9.36
N GLU A 61 10.32 16.04 10.36
CA GLU A 61 10.46 16.82 11.59
C GLU A 61 11.58 16.30 12.49
N LEU A 62 11.85 14.99 12.51
CA LEU A 62 12.94 14.42 13.29
C LEU A 62 14.32 14.74 12.71
N THR A 63 14.47 14.72 11.38
CA THR A 63 15.80 14.79 10.74
C THR A 63 16.10 16.16 10.13
N ILE A 64 15.10 17.05 10.08
CA ILE A 64 15.18 18.33 9.38
C ILE A 64 15.61 18.16 7.91
N THR A 65 15.18 17.06 7.29
CA THR A 65 15.38 16.79 5.86
C THR A 65 14.07 16.80 5.09
N THR A 66 14.16 16.88 3.77
CA THR A 66 13.01 16.70 2.88
C THR A 66 12.74 15.22 2.57
N THR A 67 11.60 14.96 1.94
CA THR A 67 11.20 13.66 1.38
C THR A 67 10.76 13.85 -0.07
N ALA A 68 10.47 12.77 -0.78
CA ALA A 68 9.91 12.82 -2.12
C ALA A 68 8.57 12.07 -2.24
N THR A 69 7.92 12.25 -3.38
CA THR A 69 6.68 11.58 -3.75
C THR A 69 6.67 11.28 -5.25
N ASN A 70 6.05 10.16 -5.63
CA ASN A 70 5.71 9.90 -7.03
C ASN A 70 4.52 10.77 -7.50
N TYR A 71 3.81 11.44 -6.58
CA TYR A 71 2.56 12.13 -6.84
C TYR A 71 2.73 13.65 -6.75
N GLY A 72 3.28 14.26 -7.80
CA GLY A 72 3.57 15.70 -7.86
C GLY A 72 2.34 16.63 -7.84
N LEU A 73 1.13 16.07 -7.81
CA LEU A 73 -0.14 16.81 -7.67
C LEU A 73 -0.67 16.83 -6.23
N GLU A 74 0.04 16.23 -5.28
CA GLU A 74 -0.39 16.16 -3.88
C GLU A 74 0.26 17.25 -3.02
N GLY A 75 -0.38 17.52 -1.87
CA GLY A 75 0.18 18.36 -0.82
C GLY A 75 0.29 19.85 -1.18
N ALA A 76 1.26 20.52 -0.56
CA ALA A 76 1.50 21.96 -0.74
C ALA A 76 2.03 22.32 -2.14
N MET A 77 2.53 21.32 -2.88
CA MET A 77 3.10 21.48 -4.21
C MET A 77 2.09 21.31 -5.33
N LYS A 78 0.83 21.02 -4.99
CA LYS A 78 -0.22 20.80 -6.00
C LYS A 78 -0.38 21.95 -6.98
N ASP A 79 0.07 23.16 -6.64
CA ASP A 79 -0.06 24.37 -7.46
C ASP A 79 1.26 24.82 -8.13
N GLN A 80 2.35 24.08 -7.94
CA GLN A 80 3.68 24.42 -8.43
C GLN A 80 4.20 23.35 -9.41
N GLU A 81 5.16 23.72 -10.25
CA GLU A 81 5.86 22.74 -11.10
C GLU A 81 6.60 21.72 -10.22
N SER A 82 6.55 20.45 -10.62
CA SER A 82 7.18 19.39 -9.82
C SER A 82 8.69 19.39 -10.00
N THR A 83 9.45 19.50 -8.90
CA THR A 83 10.91 19.47 -8.91
C THR A 83 11.44 18.04 -8.74
N PRO A 84 12.20 17.48 -9.70
CA PRO A 84 12.84 16.17 -9.53
C PRO A 84 13.80 16.17 -8.33
N ALA A 85 13.84 15.05 -7.60
CA ALA A 85 14.68 14.91 -6.42
C ALA A 85 16.19 14.92 -6.72
N PHE A 86 16.59 14.36 -7.85
CA PHE A 86 17.99 14.26 -8.27
C PHE A 86 18.12 14.71 -9.75
N PRO A 87 18.05 16.02 -10.05
CA PRO A 87 17.99 16.52 -11.42
C PRO A 87 19.25 16.22 -12.25
N ASP A 88 20.40 16.05 -11.57
CA ASP A 88 21.68 15.74 -12.22
C ASP A 88 21.85 14.25 -12.56
N MET A 89 20.93 13.38 -12.11
CA MET A 89 20.93 11.95 -12.42
C MET A 89 19.93 11.66 -13.53
N GLU A 90 20.41 11.09 -14.64
CA GLU A 90 19.56 10.71 -15.79
C GLU A 90 18.40 9.82 -15.36
N GLU A 91 18.68 8.87 -14.47
CA GLU A 91 17.74 7.89 -13.95
C GLU A 91 16.58 8.52 -13.17
N ALA A 92 16.73 9.76 -12.69
CA ALA A 92 15.81 10.45 -11.79
C ALA A 92 15.19 11.74 -12.39
N LYS A 93 15.52 12.11 -13.63
CA LYS A 93 14.99 13.33 -14.28
C LYS A 93 13.46 13.37 -14.34
N ASN A 94 12.84 12.19 -14.39
CA ASN A 94 11.40 12.01 -14.50
C ASN A 94 10.73 11.67 -13.16
N GLY A 95 11.45 11.81 -12.05
CA GLY A 95 10.95 11.57 -10.70
C GLY A 95 11.88 10.69 -9.86
N PRO A 96 11.58 10.52 -8.57
CA PRO A 96 10.44 11.12 -7.86
C PRO A 96 10.61 12.62 -7.62
N PHE A 97 9.57 13.29 -7.12
CA PHE A 97 9.51 14.74 -6.94
C PHE A 97 9.63 15.15 -5.48
N LEU A 98 10.33 16.25 -5.21
CA LEU A 98 10.54 16.75 -3.85
C LEU A 98 9.23 17.23 -3.21
N HIS A 99 9.04 16.88 -1.94
CA HIS A 99 8.01 17.47 -1.11
C HIS A 99 8.51 18.79 -0.51
N VAL A 100 8.36 19.88 -1.25
CA VAL A 100 8.81 21.20 -0.80
C VAL A 100 7.80 21.81 0.16
N THR A 101 8.31 22.35 1.27
CA THR A 101 7.50 23.14 2.22
C THR A 101 7.92 24.60 2.14
N PRO A 102 6.99 25.52 1.82
CA PRO A 102 7.31 26.94 1.72
C PRO A 102 8.02 27.46 2.98
N GLY A 103 9.12 28.19 2.79
CA GLY A 103 9.87 28.82 3.88
C GLY A 103 10.81 27.88 4.65
N ARG A 104 10.98 26.63 4.24
CA ARG A 104 11.94 25.68 4.84
C ARG A 104 13.13 25.45 3.91
N GLU A 105 14.34 25.43 4.49
CA GLU A 105 15.54 25.01 3.77
C GLU A 105 15.42 23.55 3.32
N ILE A 106 15.79 23.27 2.07
CA ILE A 106 15.65 21.94 1.48
C ILE A 106 16.97 21.18 1.67
N ASN A 107 17.03 20.38 2.73
CA ASN A 107 18.12 19.44 2.94
C ASN A 107 17.76 18.09 2.32
N ILE A 108 18.42 17.73 1.20
CA ILE A 108 18.19 16.46 0.50
C ILE A 108 19.21 15.43 1.00
N PRO A 109 18.77 14.34 1.68
CA PRO A 109 19.66 13.27 2.11
C PRO A 109 20.11 12.41 0.93
N LYS A 110 21.21 11.67 1.11
CA LYS A 110 21.69 10.69 0.12
C LYS A 110 20.63 9.63 -0.21
N LEU A 111 19.96 9.12 0.82
CA LEU A 111 18.85 8.18 0.70
C LEU A 111 17.54 8.90 1.00
N LEU A 112 16.75 9.16 -0.03
CA LEU A 112 15.55 9.97 0.07
C LEU A 112 14.29 9.11 0.22
N LEU A 113 13.64 9.21 1.38
CA LEU A 113 12.35 8.56 1.61
C LEU A 113 11.32 9.09 0.62
N THR A 114 10.73 8.19 -0.15
CA THR A 114 9.90 8.51 -1.32
C THR A 114 8.55 7.81 -1.23
N LYS A 115 7.47 8.57 -1.16
CA LYS A 115 6.10 8.06 -1.15
C LYS A 115 5.76 7.33 -2.45
N THR A 116 5.29 6.09 -2.34
CA THR A 116 4.63 5.37 -3.44
C THR A 116 3.53 4.43 -2.91
N HIS A 117 2.43 4.37 -3.64
CA HIS A 117 1.34 3.41 -3.47
C HIS A 117 1.35 2.35 -4.59
N CYS A 118 2.32 2.39 -5.50
CA CYS A 118 2.45 1.44 -6.60
C CYS A 118 1.21 1.37 -7.52
N GLY A 119 0.69 0.18 -7.80
CA GLY A 119 -0.55 -0.05 -8.56
C GLY A 119 -1.62 -0.73 -7.71
N GLY A 120 -2.75 -1.09 -8.31
CA GLY A 120 -3.74 -1.99 -7.67
C GLY A 120 -4.66 -1.38 -6.60
N TYR A 121 -4.54 -0.08 -6.29
CA TYR A 121 -5.24 0.52 -5.14
C TYR A 121 -6.41 1.44 -5.49
N CYS A 122 -6.77 1.62 -6.76
CA CYS A 122 -7.80 2.60 -7.15
C CYS A 122 -9.17 2.29 -6.51
N SER A 123 -9.79 3.28 -5.82
CA SER A 123 -11.11 3.10 -5.18
C SER A 123 -12.28 3.10 -6.17
N SER A 124 -12.28 4.03 -7.13
CA SER A 124 -13.36 4.22 -8.10
C SER A 124 -13.22 3.40 -9.39
N CYS A 125 -12.17 2.59 -9.50
CA CYS A 125 -11.93 1.84 -10.71
C CYS A 125 -12.81 0.59 -10.77
N MET A 126 -13.81 0.63 -11.66
CA MET A 126 -14.72 -0.48 -11.91
C MET A 126 -14.12 -1.54 -12.83
N ALA A 127 -13.06 -1.21 -13.58
CA ALA A 127 -12.49 -2.11 -14.56
C ALA A 127 -11.42 -3.05 -13.93
N PRO A 128 -11.47 -4.37 -14.19
CA PRO A 128 -10.54 -5.37 -13.65
C PRO A 128 -9.07 -4.97 -13.68
N GLN A 129 -8.64 -4.48 -14.84
CA GLN A 129 -7.26 -4.14 -15.17
C GLN A 129 -6.71 -2.98 -14.35
N MET A 130 -7.54 -2.31 -13.57
CA MET A 130 -7.17 -1.14 -12.77
C MET A 130 -6.88 -1.47 -11.31
N PHE A 131 -7.26 -2.68 -10.84
CA PHE A 131 -6.98 -3.11 -9.47
C PHE A 131 -6.37 -4.51 -9.39
N ILE A 132 -6.52 -5.36 -10.41
CA ILE A 132 -5.84 -6.65 -10.46
C ILE A 132 -4.47 -6.48 -11.08
N GLU A 133 -3.45 -6.69 -10.27
CA GLU A 133 -2.05 -6.48 -10.66
C GLU A 133 -1.27 -7.80 -10.68
N THR A 134 -0.25 -7.83 -11.55
CA THR A 134 0.84 -8.80 -11.53
C THR A 134 2.06 -8.18 -10.84
N PRO A 135 3.07 -8.95 -10.39
CA PRO A 135 4.30 -8.37 -9.86
C PRO A 135 4.95 -7.35 -10.80
N ARG A 136 4.92 -7.61 -12.11
CA ARG A 136 5.47 -6.71 -13.13
C ARG A 136 4.70 -5.40 -13.26
N SER A 137 3.37 -5.46 -13.35
CA SER A 137 2.54 -4.25 -13.47
C SER A 137 2.52 -3.45 -12.17
N PHE A 138 2.56 -4.13 -11.02
CA PHE A 138 2.71 -3.51 -9.71
C PHE A 138 4.05 -2.75 -9.58
N MET A 139 5.16 -3.39 -9.94
CA MET A 139 6.49 -2.75 -10.01
C MET A 139 6.47 -1.51 -10.92
N SER A 140 5.89 -1.64 -12.11
CA SER A 140 5.74 -0.50 -13.03
C SER A 140 4.93 0.63 -12.39
N GLY A 141 3.90 0.31 -11.60
CA GLY A 141 3.16 1.28 -10.81
C GLY A 141 4.03 1.94 -9.74
N CYS A 142 4.92 1.21 -9.08
CA CYS A 142 5.84 1.76 -8.07
C CYS A 142 6.83 2.78 -8.66
N LEU A 143 7.21 2.60 -9.93
CA LEU A 143 8.12 3.49 -10.67
C LEU A 143 7.41 4.64 -11.38
N ARG A 144 6.08 4.55 -11.50
CA ARG A 144 5.25 5.55 -12.16
C ARG A 144 5.06 6.75 -11.24
N GLY A 145 5.24 7.93 -11.81
CA GLY A 145 4.90 9.20 -11.19
C GLY A 145 3.92 10.00 -12.04
N GLN A 146 3.43 11.07 -11.44
CA GLN A 146 2.69 12.12 -12.12
C GLN A 146 3.32 13.45 -11.74
N ARG A 147 3.78 14.21 -12.73
CA ARG A 147 4.36 15.54 -12.52
C ARG A 147 3.40 16.62 -12.96
N ARG A 148 3.45 17.75 -12.28
CA ARG A 148 2.83 19.00 -12.71
C ARG A 148 3.77 19.73 -13.67
N VAL A 149 3.24 20.17 -14.79
CA VAL A 149 3.96 20.96 -15.80
C VAL A 149 3.18 22.25 -16.03
N ILE A 150 3.91 23.36 -16.14
CA ILE A 150 3.35 24.67 -16.50
C ILE A 150 3.76 24.93 -17.93
N ASP A 151 2.80 25.07 -18.83
CA ASP A 151 3.10 25.36 -20.24
C ASP A 151 3.45 26.85 -20.46
N GLU A 152 3.82 27.20 -21.69
CA GLU A 152 4.20 28.57 -22.08
C GLU A 152 3.07 29.60 -21.84
N GLU A 153 1.82 29.15 -21.81
CA GLU A 153 0.63 29.97 -21.54
C GLU A 153 0.31 30.06 -20.04
N SER A 154 1.21 29.58 -19.17
CA SER A 154 1.01 29.45 -17.72
C SER A 154 -0.18 28.56 -17.34
N LYS A 155 -0.66 27.73 -18.27
CA LYS A 155 -1.71 26.76 -17.99
C LYS A 155 -1.07 25.54 -17.36
N VAL A 156 -1.70 25.11 -16.27
CA VAL A 156 -1.20 23.99 -15.52
C VAL A 156 -1.76 22.68 -16.07
N THR A 157 -0.86 21.76 -16.39
CA THR A 157 -1.17 20.41 -16.85
C THR A 157 -0.45 19.38 -15.99
N SER A 158 -0.69 18.09 -16.27
CA SER A 158 0.01 17.00 -15.62
C SER A 158 0.43 15.95 -16.62
N GLU A 159 1.60 15.35 -16.41
CA GLU A 159 2.16 14.31 -17.25
C GLU A 159 2.46 13.05 -16.44
N PHE A 160 2.17 11.89 -17.02
CA PHE A 160 2.62 10.62 -16.47
C PHE A 160 4.05 10.35 -16.90
N VAL A 161 4.86 9.96 -15.92
CA VAL A 161 6.30 9.78 -16.06
C VAL A 161 6.75 8.55 -15.29
N SER A 162 8.00 8.13 -15.50
CA SER A 162 8.60 7.00 -14.79
C SER A 162 10.10 7.21 -14.63
N TYR A 163 10.68 6.62 -13.59
CA TYR A 163 12.12 6.61 -13.35
C TYR A 163 12.69 5.18 -13.32
N SER A 164 14.03 5.05 -13.35
CA SER A 164 14.68 3.75 -13.34
C SER A 164 14.56 3.05 -11.99
N SER A 165 14.33 1.74 -11.99
CA SER A 165 14.41 0.90 -10.78
C SER A 165 15.79 0.92 -10.14
N ASP A 166 16.84 1.23 -10.88
CA ASP A 166 18.21 1.33 -10.36
C ASP A 166 18.37 2.44 -9.32
N LEU A 167 17.44 3.40 -9.29
CA LEU A 167 17.42 4.46 -8.28
C LEU A 167 17.00 3.91 -6.90
N VAL A 168 16.28 2.79 -6.84
CA VAL A 168 15.70 2.25 -5.61
C VAL A 168 16.73 1.46 -4.83
N LYS A 169 17.01 1.88 -3.59
CA LYS A 169 18.06 1.28 -2.75
C LYS A 169 17.51 0.49 -1.58
N LYS A 170 16.36 0.90 -1.04
CA LYS A 170 15.71 0.29 0.12
C LYS A 170 14.18 0.42 0.01
N VAL A 171 13.46 -0.36 0.81
CA VAL A 171 12.01 -0.28 0.98
C VAL A 171 11.68 -0.11 2.45
N VAL A 172 10.74 0.76 2.76
CA VAL A 172 9.96 0.77 4.01
C VAL A 172 8.55 0.36 3.62
N HIS A 173 8.10 -0.80 4.08
CA HIS A 173 6.79 -1.37 3.78
C HIS A 173 5.88 -1.24 5.00
N ILE A 174 4.90 -0.35 4.92
CA ILE A 174 3.98 -0.08 6.02
C ILE A 174 2.79 -1.04 5.98
N PHE A 175 2.53 -1.69 7.12
CA PHE A 175 1.29 -2.37 7.47
C PHE A 175 0.45 -1.49 8.39
N ARG A 176 -0.86 -1.57 8.20
CA ARG A 176 -1.87 -1.01 9.12
C ARG A 176 -2.93 -2.07 9.35
N ASN A 177 -3.55 -2.10 10.52
CA ASN A 177 -4.70 -2.97 10.78
C ASN A 177 -5.68 -2.96 9.59
N PRO A 178 -5.99 -4.12 8.99
CA PRO A 178 -6.79 -4.19 7.77
C PRO A 178 -8.20 -3.61 7.98
N PHE A 179 -8.82 -3.81 9.16
CA PHE A 179 -10.13 -3.23 9.47
C PHE A 179 -10.07 -1.69 9.46
N ASP A 180 -9.04 -1.14 10.10
CA ASP A 180 -8.90 0.31 10.23
C ASP A 180 -8.52 0.96 8.90
N ASN A 181 -7.71 0.28 8.09
CA ASN A 181 -7.33 0.78 6.78
C ASN A 181 -8.54 0.88 5.84
N VAL A 182 -9.36 -0.18 5.72
CA VAL A 182 -10.52 -0.18 4.82
C VAL A 182 -11.53 0.92 5.19
N VAL A 183 -11.81 1.13 6.48
CA VAL A 183 -12.68 2.24 6.91
C VAL A 183 -12.02 3.60 6.68
N ALA A 184 -10.71 3.73 6.90
CA ALA A 184 -9.99 4.97 6.59
C ALA A 184 -10.04 5.32 5.08
N ARG A 185 -10.08 4.30 4.20
CA ARG A 185 -10.28 4.51 2.76
C ARG A 185 -11.67 5.02 2.44
N PHE A 186 -12.71 4.48 3.07
CA PHE A 186 -14.06 5.04 2.99
C PHE A 186 -14.07 6.51 3.39
N HIS A 187 -13.47 6.88 4.52
CA HIS A 187 -13.39 8.28 4.96
C HIS A 187 -12.63 9.17 3.97
N LEU A 188 -11.57 8.66 3.33
CA LEU A 188 -10.87 9.40 2.28
C LEU A 188 -11.78 9.64 1.07
N ASP A 189 -12.45 8.60 0.57
CA ASP A 189 -13.39 8.72 -0.54
C ASP A 189 -14.50 9.72 -0.19
N ARG A 190 -15.08 9.67 1.02
CA ARG A 190 -16.05 10.67 1.48
C ARG A 190 -15.50 12.09 1.40
N LYS A 191 -14.25 12.30 1.87
CA LYS A 191 -13.60 13.62 1.84
C LYS A 191 -13.38 14.13 0.41
N LEU A 192 -13.03 13.25 -0.52
CA LEU A 192 -12.86 13.60 -1.93
C LEU A 192 -14.22 13.94 -2.57
N GLN A 193 -15.25 13.12 -2.33
CA GLN A 193 -16.60 13.33 -2.86
C GLN A 193 -17.28 14.57 -2.28
N ALA A 194 -16.96 14.97 -1.05
CA ALA A 194 -17.52 16.16 -0.43
C ALA A 194 -17.26 17.46 -1.20
N GLN A 195 -16.22 17.50 -2.04
CA GLN A 195 -15.85 18.69 -2.80
C GLN A 195 -16.72 18.85 -4.06
N ASP A 196 -17.03 17.74 -4.74
CA ASP A 196 -17.64 17.75 -6.07
C ASP A 196 -19.08 17.22 -6.09
N HIS A 197 -19.46 16.42 -5.09
CA HIS A 197 -20.72 15.65 -5.07
C HIS A 197 -21.34 15.63 -3.67
N PRO A 198 -21.92 16.74 -3.18
CA PRO A 198 -22.50 16.81 -1.83
C PRO A 198 -23.62 15.77 -1.59
N ASP A 199 -24.46 15.49 -2.59
CA ASP A 199 -25.54 14.48 -2.50
C ASP A 199 -25.01 13.06 -2.26
N TRP A 200 -23.76 12.79 -2.66
CA TRP A 200 -23.09 11.53 -2.37
C TRP A 200 -22.92 11.36 -0.84
N LEU A 201 -22.72 12.46 -0.10
CA LEU A 201 -22.55 12.40 1.36
C LEU A 201 -23.80 11.95 2.10
N ASP A 202 -24.99 12.25 1.56
CA ASP A 202 -26.28 11.81 2.08
C ASP A 202 -26.51 10.31 1.82
N THR A 203 -26.03 9.82 0.68
CA THR A 203 -26.13 8.40 0.31
C THR A 203 -25.23 7.53 1.20
N TYR A 204 -24.03 8.03 1.51
CA TYR A 204 -22.99 7.25 2.18
C TYR A 204 -22.56 7.83 3.54
N PRO A 205 -23.45 8.16 4.49
CA PRO A 205 -23.14 8.95 5.70
C PRO A 205 -21.91 8.48 6.48
N ASN A 206 -21.29 9.37 7.27
CA ASN A 206 -20.04 9.08 7.99
C ASN A 206 -20.24 8.18 9.22
N ASN A 207 -20.77 6.98 8.99
CA ASN A 207 -21.11 6.00 9.99
C ASN A 207 -21.09 4.59 9.37
N ARG A 208 -21.41 3.60 10.19
CA ARG A 208 -21.46 2.19 9.78
C ARG A 208 -22.42 1.92 8.62
N GLU A 209 -23.57 2.57 8.56
CA GLU A 209 -24.55 2.38 7.47
C GLU A 209 -24.01 2.88 6.13
N GLY A 210 -23.45 4.09 6.11
CA GLY A 210 -22.85 4.65 4.89
C GLY A 210 -21.65 3.84 4.41
N PHE A 211 -20.84 3.34 5.34
CA PHE A 211 -19.76 2.42 5.01
C PHE A 211 -20.27 1.14 4.34
N ARG A 212 -21.36 0.53 4.85
CA ARG A 212 -21.95 -0.68 4.26
C ARG A 212 -22.43 -0.44 2.83
N LYS A 213 -23.16 0.65 2.60
CA LYS A 213 -23.61 1.03 1.26
C LYS A 213 -22.44 1.23 0.30
N TRP A 214 -21.36 1.89 0.75
CA TRP A 214 -20.16 2.09 -0.06
C TRP A 214 -19.51 0.76 -0.43
N CYS A 215 -19.38 -0.15 0.53
CA CYS A 215 -18.85 -1.49 0.31
C CYS A 215 -19.71 -2.33 -0.65
N GLU A 216 -21.04 -2.26 -0.55
CA GLU A 216 -21.97 -2.93 -1.46
C GLU A 216 -21.76 -2.46 -2.91
N GLN A 217 -21.68 -1.15 -3.11
CA GLN A 217 -21.43 -0.56 -4.44
C GLN A 217 -20.10 -1.07 -5.06
N LEU A 218 -19.04 -1.13 -4.26
CA LEU A 218 -17.74 -1.61 -4.72
C LEU A 218 -17.77 -3.12 -5.02
N ASN A 219 -18.43 -3.90 -4.17
CA ASN A 219 -18.57 -5.35 -4.33
C ASN A 219 -19.35 -5.70 -5.60
N ASP A 220 -20.46 -5.02 -5.88
CA ASP A 220 -21.28 -5.24 -7.08
C ASP A 220 -20.47 -5.07 -8.36
N SER A 221 -19.55 -4.11 -8.36
CA SER A 221 -18.66 -3.84 -9.49
C SER A 221 -17.53 -4.87 -9.61
N ALA A 222 -17.04 -5.39 -8.48
CA ALA A 222 -15.87 -6.27 -8.45
C ALA A 222 -16.21 -7.77 -8.56
N ALA A 223 -17.37 -8.22 -8.07
CA ALA A 223 -17.71 -9.64 -7.99
C ALA A 223 -17.74 -10.37 -9.37
N PRO A 224 -18.32 -9.79 -10.45
CA PRO A 224 -18.28 -10.43 -11.77
C PRO A 224 -16.86 -10.59 -12.29
N VAL A 225 -15.99 -9.66 -11.93
CA VAL A 225 -14.59 -9.66 -12.33
C VAL A 225 -13.84 -10.76 -11.59
N LEU A 226 -13.89 -10.76 -10.26
CA LEU A 226 -13.12 -11.69 -9.43
C LEU A 226 -13.49 -13.15 -9.72
N SER A 227 -14.77 -13.43 -9.96
CA SER A 227 -15.24 -14.77 -10.35
C SER A 227 -14.75 -15.24 -11.73
N SER A 228 -14.28 -14.33 -12.58
CA SER A 228 -13.72 -14.67 -13.91
C SER A 228 -12.22 -14.95 -13.89
N ILE A 229 -11.55 -14.71 -12.77
CA ILE A 229 -10.10 -14.81 -12.66
C ILE A 229 -9.68 -16.26 -12.44
N ARG A 230 -8.80 -16.77 -13.29
CA ARG A 230 -8.39 -18.19 -13.30
C ARG A 230 -7.77 -18.69 -12.00
N TRP A 231 -7.06 -17.85 -11.25
CA TRP A 231 -6.39 -18.25 -10.00
C TRP A 231 -7.25 -18.07 -8.75
N VAL A 232 -8.50 -17.61 -8.92
CA VAL A 232 -9.47 -17.56 -7.82
C VAL A 232 -10.22 -18.90 -7.82
N ASP A 233 -9.83 -19.79 -6.92
CA ASP A 233 -10.46 -21.10 -6.78
C ASP A 233 -11.79 -21.03 -5.98
N GLN A 234 -12.51 -22.15 -5.95
CA GLN A 234 -13.80 -22.20 -5.25
C GLN A 234 -13.66 -21.93 -3.75
N SER A 235 -12.57 -22.37 -3.12
CA SER A 235 -12.33 -22.15 -1.68
C SER A 235 -12.20 -20.67 -1.37
N LEU A 236 -11.43 -19.95 -2.20
CA LEU A 236 -11.27 -18.52 -2.09
C LEU A 236 -12.59 -17.77 -2.35
N MET A 237 -13.37 -18.19 -3.36
CA MET A 237 -14.70 -17.64 -3.62
C MET A 237 -15.66 -17.84 -2.44
N ASP A 238 -15.65 -19.02 -1.83
CA ASP A 238 -16.48 -19.34 -0.67
C ASP A 238 -16.06 -18.50 0.54
N ALA A 239 -14.76 -18.28 0.73
CA ALA A 239 -14.24 -17.41 1.78
C ALA A 239 -14.66 -15.93 1.57
N MET A 240 -14.72 -15.46 0.32
CA MET A 240 -15.10 -14.10 -0.06
C MET A 240 -16.60 -13.79 0.09
N LYS A 241 -17.47 -14.79 -0.08
CA LYS A 241 -18.93 -14.61 -0.23
C LYS A 241 -19.58 -13.77 0.86
N ASP A 242 -19.18 -13.97 2.11
CA ASP A 242 -19.80 -13.35 3.28
C ASP A 242 -18.95 -12.22 3.89
N VAL A 243 -17.97 -11.71 3.13
CA VAL A 243 -17.07 -10.64 3.57
C VAL A 243 -17.68 -9.28 3.18
N PRO A 244 -18.00 -8.40 4.15
CA PRO A 244 -18.37 -7.04 3.78
C PRO A 244 -17.17 -6.31 3.22
N CYS A 245 -17.37 -5.48 2.19
CA CYS A 245 -16.26 -4.80 1.53
C CYS A 245 -15.19 -5.76 0.96
N MET A 246 -15.60 -6.98 0.56
CA MET A 246 -14.73 -7.99 -0.04
C MET A 246 -13.75 -7.41 -1.06
N SER A 247 -14.18 -6.50 -1.94
CA SER A 247 -13.31 -5.87 -2.93
C SER A 247 -12.15 -5.08 -2.32
N GLU A 248 -12.36 -4.39 -1.21
CA GLU A 248 -11.33 -3.59 -0.55
C GLU A 248 -10.36 -4.47 0.26
N PHE A 249 -10.87 -5.50 0.95
CA PHE A 249 -10.00 -6.46 1.62
C PHE A 249 -9.16 -7.27 0.61
N TYR A 250 -9.75 -7.62 -0.54
CA TYR A 250 -9.02 -8.25 -1.64
C TYR A 250 -7.88 -7.33 -2.12
N ARG A 251 -8.17 -6.06 -2.42
CA ARG A 251 -7.16 -5.08 -2.86
C ARG A 251 -6.05 -4.91 -1.82
N TYR A 252 -6.42 -4.78 -0.54
CA TYR A 252 -5.45 -4.65 0.55
C TYR A 252 -4.49 -5.84 0.56
N ILE A 253 -5.00 -7.08 0.63
CA ILE A 253 -4.15 -8.28 0.70
C ILE A 253 -3.37 -8.51 -0.59
N GLN A 254 -3.98 -8.31 -1.76
CA GLN A 254 -3.29 -8.41 -3.05
C GLN A 254 -2.11 -7.43 -3.11
N TRP A 255 -2.33 -6.19 -2.69
CA TRP A 255 -1.30 -5.16 -2.69
C TRP A 255 -0.12 -5.56 -1.79
N HIS A 256 -0.37 -6.06 -0.58
CA HIS A 256 0.70 -6.53 0.33
C HIS A 256 1.43 -7.77 -0.21
N ASN A 257 0.71 -8.72 -0.81
CA ASN A 257 1.31 -9.88 -1.49
C ASN A 257 2.27 -9.44 -2.60
N LEU A 258 1.87 -8.47 -3.42
CA LEU A 258 2.68 -7.95 -4.53
C LEU A 258 3.85 -7.10 -4.04
N ALA A 259 3.68 -6.33 -2.97
CA ALA A 259 4.75 -5.57 -2.35
C ALA A 259 5.89 -6.49 -1.88
N PHE A 260 5.57 -7.64 -1.26
CA PHE A 260 6.56 -8.64 -0.91
C PHE A 260 7.23 -9.27 -2.14
N SER A 261 6.45 -9.64 -3.16
CA SER A 261 6.99 -10.20 -4.41
C SER A 261 8.00 -9.26 -5.05
N VAL A 262 7.63 -8.00 -5.25
CA VAL A 262 8.46 -6.98 -5.88
C VAL A 262 9.71 -6.67 -5.06
N THR A 263 9.58 -6.58 -3.74
CA THR A 263 10.74 -6.36 -2.85
C THR A 263 11.71 -7.54 -2.91
N SER A 264 11.20 -8.77 -2.96
CA SER A 264 12.00 -9.98 -3.11
C SER A 264 12.75 -10.00 -4.45
N ASP A 265 12.07 -9.62 -5.54
CA ASP A 265 12.65 -9.58 -6.89
C ASP A 265 13.77 -8.54 -7.01
N LEU A 266 13.64 -7.38 -6.33
CA LEU A 266 14.67 -6.35 -6.27
C LEU A 266 15.90 -6.75 -5.46
N GLN A 267 15.76 -7.71 -4.54
CA GLN A 267 16.84 -8.15 -3.63
C GLN A 267 17.46 -7.00 -2.81
N ILE A 268 16.66 -5.98 -2.47
CA ILE A 268 17.09 -4.83 -1.66
C ILE A 268 16.61 -4.95 -0.21
N PRO A 269 17.25 -4.25 0.75
CA PRO A 269 16.79 -4.22 2.12
C PRO A 269 15.36 -3.67 2.25
N CYS A 270 14.58 -4.29 3.14
CA CYS A 270 13.21 -3.89 3.43
C CYS A 270 12.98 -3.77 4.93
N MET A 271 12.50 -2.64 5.40
CA MET A 271 12.01 -2.47 6.76
C MET A 271 10.50 -2.64 6.75
N LEU A 272 9.99 -3.55 7.59
CA LEU A 272 8.56 -3.67 7.86
C LEU A 272 8.21 -2.73 9.00
N LEU A 273 7.15 -1.94 8.83
CA LEU A 273 6.68 -0.98 9.83
C LEU A 273 5.19 -1.21 10.06
N HIS A 274 4.78 -1.45 11.30
CA HIS A 274 3.36 -1.49 11.67
C HIS A 274 2.94 -0.11 12.18
N TYR A 275 1.92 0.48 11.54
CA TYR A 275 1.48 1.84 11.83
C TYR A 275 1.10 2.04 13.30
N GLU A 276 0.52 1.01 13.92
CA GLU A 276 0.10 1.02 15.32
C GLU A 276 1.29 1.07 16.29
N ASP A 277 2.50 0.69 15.87
CA ASP A 277 3.69 0.72 16.74
C ASP A 277 4.09 2.16 17.14
N TYR A 278 3.68 3.19 16.37
CA TYR A 278 3.84 4.58 16.81
C TYR A 278 3.09 4.88 18.11
N SER A 279 2.06 4.12 18.46
CA SER A 279 1.31 4.32 19.70
C SER A 279 1.95 3.68 20.93
N THR A 280 2.64 2.55 20.74
CA THR A 280 3.12 1.70 21.85
C THR A 280 4.64 1.71 22.00
N ARG A 281 5.37 1.94 20.91
CA ARG A 281 6.85 1.91 20.85
C ARG A 281 7.40 3.07 20.04
N PHE A 282 6.86 4.27 20.27
CA PHE A 282 7.14 5.45 19.46
C PHE A 282 8.64 5.69 19.22
N GLU A 283 9.43 5.79 20.29
CA GLU A 283 10.87 6.07 20.23
C GLU A 283 11.63 4.98 19.46
N ASP A 284 11.32 3.70 19.73
CA ASP A 284 11.94 2.56 19.04
C ASP A 284 11.69 2.64 17.53
N VAL A 285 10.43 2.81 17.11
CA VAL A 285 10.05 2.85 15.69
C VAL A 285 10.71 4.03 14.97
N THR A 286 10.75 5.21 15.59
CA THR A 286 11.40 6.37 14.99
C THR A 286 12.90 6.19 14.87
N ASN A 287 13.55 5.60 15.87
CA ASN A 287 14.99 5.29 15.85
C ASN A 287 15.31 4.25 14.77
N GLU A 288 14.59 3.12 14.75
CA GLU A 288 14.73 2.08 13.74
C GLU A 288 14.56 2.64 12.32
N LEU A 289 13.56 3.51 12.12
CA LEU A 289 13.29 4.14 10.82
C LEU A 289 14.42 5.10 10.41
N THR A 290 14.85 6.01 11.28
CA THR A 290 15.92 6.95 10.91
C THR A 290 17.26 6.26 10.73
N ASP A 291 17.56 5.24 11.53
CA ASP A 291 18.76 4.42 11.38
C ASP A 291 18.75 3.65 10.06
N PHE A 292 17.60 3.07 9.68
CA PHE A 292 17.44 2.40 8.40
C PHE A 292 17.66 3.34 7.21
N LEU A 293 17.26 4.61 7.35
CA LEU A 293 17.47 5.67 6.37
C LEU A 293 18.87 6.30 6.42
N GLY A 294 19.65 6.04 7.48
CA GLY A 294 20.96 6.66 7.70
C GLY A 294 20.86 8.16 8.01
N LEU A 295 19.81 8.58 8.73
CA LEU A 295 19.54 9.97 9.08
C LEU A 295 19.75 10.21 10.57
N GLU A 296 20.29 11.39 10.91
CA GLU A 296 20.44 11.83 12.30
C GLU A 296 19.14 12.51 12.77
N GLN A 297 18.71 12.20 14.00
CA GLN A 297 17.59 12.88 14.64
C GLN A 297 18.07 14.15 15.35
N VAL A 298 17.65 15.31 14.84
CA VAL A 298 18.01 16.64 15.35
C VAL A 298 16.78 17.48 15.74
N GLY A 299 15.57 17.00 15.43
CA GLY A 299 14.31 17.66 15.70
C GLY A 299 13.36 16.82 16.56
N LYS A 300 12.06 17.09 16.45
CA LYS A 300 11.02 16.43 17.23
C LYS A 300 9.86 16.04 16.33
N ALA A 301 9.48 14.77 16.34
CA ALA A 301 8.33 14.29 15.58
C ALA A 301 7.01 14.95 16.04
N PRO A 302 6.02 15.05 15.14
CA PRO A 302 4.67 15.45 15.49
C PRO A 302 4.01 14.40 16.39
N GLU A 303 3.06 14.86 17.22
CA GLU A 303 2.28 13.98 18.08
C GLU A 303 1.52 12.91 17.26
N PHE A 304 1.61 11.65 17.71
CA PHE A 304 0.85 10.56 17.13
C PHE A 304 -0.56 10.52 17.72
N ILE A 305 -1.58 10.44 16.87
CA ILE A 305 -2.98 10.36 17.30
C ILE A 305 -3.42 8.89 17.28
N ASN A 306 -3.60 8.30 18.46
CA ASN A 306 -3.88 6.87 18.63
C ASN A 306 -5.35 6.47 18.39
N ASP A 307 -6.28 7.42 18.30
CA ASP A 307 -7.72 7.12 18.39
C ASP A 307 -8.41 6.79 17.06
N LYS A 308 -7.67 6.28 16.06
CA LYS A 308 -8.20 5.95 14.73
C LYS A 308 -8.43 4.45 14.56
N THR A 309 -9.23 3.90 15.46
CA THR A 309 -9.72 2.52 15.40
C THR A 309 -11.18 2.50 14.93
N TYR A 310 -11.55 1.49 14.15
CA TYR A 310 -12.84 1.43 13.44
C TYR A 310 -13.50 0.05 13.51
N LEU A 311 -13.16 -0.74 14.53
CA LEU A 311 -13.71 -2.09 14.71
C LEU A 311 -15.24 -2.10 14.92
N ASP A 312 -15.83 -0.97 15.32
CA ASP A 312 -17.27 -0.77 15.52
C ASP A 312 -18.07 -0.71 14.20
N TYR A 313 -17.41 -0.54 13.06
CA TYR A 313 -18.01 -0.63 11.72
C TYR A 313 -18.38 -2.08 11.33
N TYR A 314 -17.89 -3.07 12.08
CA TYR A 314 -18.01 -4.49 11.79
C TYR A 314 -18.76 -5.23 12.92
N THR A 315 -19.66 -6.17 12.56
CA THR A 315 -20.12 -7.17 13.53
C THR A 315 -19.00 -8.17 13.83
N GLU A 316 -19.14 -8.92 14.92
CA GLU A 316 -18.28 -10.06 15.20
C GLU A 316 -18.28 -11.11 14.08
N GLN A 317 -19.41 -11.30 13.40
CA GLN A 317 -19.47 -12.23 12.27
C GLN A 317 -18.68 -11.71 11.07
N ASP A 318 -18.78 -10.42 10.77
CA ASP A 318 -17.98 -9.79 9.72
C ASP A 318 -16.49 -9.98 9.99
N LYS A 319 -16.05 -9.72 11.23
CA LYS A 319 -14.63 -9.85 11.64
C LYS A 319 -14.12 -11.27 11.43
N ARG A 320 -14.90 -12.29 11.81
CA ARG A 320 -14.57 -13.71 11.55
C ARG A 320 -14.49 -14.04 10.06
N ASN A 321 -15.47 -13.58 9.27
CA ASN A 321 -15.49 -13.82 7.83
C ASN A 321 -14.28 -13.16 7.14
N ILE A 322 -13.98 -11.91 7.50
CA ILE A 322 -12.81 -11.16 7.01
C ILE A 322 -11.51 -11.90 7.39
N ALA A 323 -11.37 -12.31 8.65
CA ALA A 323 -10.18 -13.00 9.12
C ALA A 323 -9.94 -14.32 8.40
N ARG A 324 -11.00 -15.11 8.18
CA ARG A 324 -10.95 -16.34 7.36
C ARG A 324 -10.50 -16.02 5.94
N PHE A 325 -11.12 -15.04 5.28
CA PHE A 325 -10.75 -14.65 3.93
C PHE A 325 -9.29 -14.19 3.82
N ILE A 326 -8.84 -13.31 4.71
CA ILE A 326 -7.46 -12.83 4.72
C ILE A 326 -6.49 -14.00 4.90
N ARG A 327 -6.80 -14.95 5.79
CA ARG A 327 -5.98 -16.15 6.01
C ARG A 327 -5.82 -16.99 4.75
N GLU A 328 -6.91 -17.20 4.01
CA GLU A 328 -6.85 -18.00 2.78
C GLU A 328 -6.18 -17.27 1.61
N TYR A 329 -6.28 -15.94 1.54
CA TYR A 329 -5.78 -15.17 0.41
C TYR A 329 -4.35 -14.63 0.59
N ALA A 330 -3.91 -14.42 1.83
CA ALA A 330 -2.60 -13.87 2.11
C ALA A 330 -1.50 -14.88 1.75
N THR A 331 -0.45 -14.40 1.07
CA THR A 331 0.79 -15.18 1.00
C THR A 331 1.39 -15.31 2.40
N LYS A 332 2.24 -16.30 2.63
CA LYS A 332 2.86 -16.54 3.92
C LYS A 332 3.54 -15.29 4.54
N PRO A 333 4.34 -14.50 3.82
CA PRO A 333 4.90 -13.26 4.36
C PRO A 333 3.84 -12.23 4.75
N THR A 334 2.78 -12.06 3.94
CA THR A 334 1.66 -11.19 4.28
C THR A 334 0.92 -11.67 5.52
N TRP A 335 0.63 -12.98 5.60
CA TRP A 335 -0.06 -13.57 6.75
C TRP A 335 0.70 -13.34 8.05
N GLN A 336 2.02 -13.56 8.03
CA GLN A 336 2.89 -13.35 9.19
C GLN A 336 2.81 -11.93 9.77
N ASN A 337 2.55 -10.93 8.93
CA ASN A 337 2.48 -9.52 9.29
C ASN A 337 1.04 -9.00 9.49
N VAL A 338 0.01 -9.81 9.22
CA VAL A 338 -1.39 -9.39 9.42
C VAL A 338 -2.11 -10.20 10.50
N GLN A 339 -1.63 -11.42 10.79
CA GLN A 339 -2.31 -12.36 11.68
C GLN A 339 -2.53 -11.84 13.10
N HIS A 340 -1.64 -10.99 13.64
CA HIS A 340 -1.80 -10.47 15.00
C HIS A 340 -3.02 -9.55 15.13
N TYR A 341 -3.37 -8.80 14.07
CA TYR A 341 -4.62 -8.02 14.01
C TYR A 341 -5.88 -8.89 13.95
N LEU A 342 -5.73 -10.17 13.63
CA LEU A 342 -6.83 -11.11 13.38
C LEU A 342 -6.93 -12.19 14.45
N SER A 343 -5.98 -12.26 15.38
CA SER A 343 -5.82 -13.37 16.32
C SER A 343 -7.09 -13.67 17.13
N ASP A 344 -7.84 -12.63 17.52
CA ASP A 344 -9.11 -12.77 18.24
C ASP A 344 -10.26 -13.37 17.42
N PHE A 345 -10.13 -13.39 16.08
CA PHE A 345 -11.21 -13.79 15.16
C PHE A 345 -10.92 -15.11 14.43
N VAL A 346 -9.72 -15.67 14.58
CA VAL A 346 -9.25 -16.89 13.90
C VAL A 346 -9.42 -18.13 14.78
N SER A 347 -10.17 -18.05 15.89
CA SER A 347 -10.40 -19.16 16.82
C SER A 347 -10.65 -20.47 16.09
N GLU A 348 -9.92 -21.53 16.48
CA GLU A 348 -10.14 -22.88 15.95
C GLU A 348 -11.63 -23.21 16.00
N PRO A 349 -12.18 -23.87 14.96
CA PRO A 349 -13.59 -24.20 14.92
C PRO A 349 -13.99 -24.82 16.26
N ALA A 350 -15.05 -24.27 16.88
CA ALA A 350 -15.64 -24.88 18.06
C ALA A 350 -15.78 -26.39 17.77
N PRO A 351 -15.33 -27.28 18.67
CA PRO A 351 -15.44 -28.71 18.44
C PRO A 351 -16.89 -28.99 18.06
N MET A 352 -17.10 -29.53 16.85
CA MET A 352 -18.44 -29.95 16.44
C MET A 352 -18.97 -30.84 17.54
N GLU A 353 -20.03 -30.39 18.22
CA GLU A 353 -20.76 -31.24 19.14
C GLU A 353 -21.17 -32.48 18.36
N ALA A 354 -20.61 -33.62 18.77
CA ALA A 354 -20.71 -34.92 18.12
C ALA A 354 -22.09 -35.57 18.34
#